data_AF-A0A6G0RF94-F1
#
_entry.id   AF-A0A6G0RF94-F1
#
_cell.length_a   1.000
_cell.length_b   1.000
_cell.length_c   1.000
_cell.angle_alpha   90.00
_cell.angle_beta   90.00
_cell.angle_gamma   90.00
#
_symmetry.space_group_name_H-M   'P 1'
#
loop_
_entity.id
_entity.type
_entity.pdbx_description
1 polymer ?
#
loop_
_entity_poly.entity_id
_entity_poly.type
_entity_poly.pdbx_seq_one_letter_code
_entity_poly.pdbx_strand_id
1 'polypeptide(L)'
;MNYDSKDGGPRVIRLPPYKCVHVLDTNSNVSRVLVGPLTYTRQEHEHVLTPPKDMIVLPAQHYVEVRNPVVRSEDGKIVRDAFDQAKLKHGEIEFRIFDKYPEPFPLYPGEEQVGEIRQLRVVAVDSALHIRATRKIDKYVAGDEWLFVGPATYYPRVEEEIVDVVLAIVVKKNQAIKFRAEKKCTDSQGIQRDAGEEWLVRTPGAYLPQIDEVHVETLQAHILTLDTALHLRALRTFTDVYGISRRAGEEWLITTETTETHVQDVHEEILGYVNITILTNRQFCIVVDPVVNGVQRRGTRELRKGEAIFFLQPGEKLENGCVEDICVLADDEAVLLQAVESFIELPEEEGGEPEGEDGGNAVTMKKPSGVRREAGERWMVHGPREYIPPIQVKVLETRRAIPLDVNEGVYVRERKTGHVRAVRGETHADRRMSLIQHNRTNWLRVSGDLGTPRKAYHDNVTPRV
;
A
#
# COMPACT_ATOMS: atom_id res chain seq x y z
N MET A 1 39.27 -7.94 59.89
CA MET A 1 39.40 -7.78 61.35
C MET A 1 38.15 -8.35 61.98
N ASN A 2 38.28 -9.52 62.63
CA ASN A 2 37.18 -10.13 63.39
C ASN A 2 36.98 -9.29 64.65
N TYR A 3 35.83 -8.61 64.76
CA TYR A 3 35.46 -7.93 65.99
C TYR A 3 34.95 -8.98 66.99
N ASP A 4 35.78 -9.26 67.98
CA ASP A 4 35.44 -10.15 69.10
C ASP A 4 34.31 -9.50 69.93
N SER A 5 33.25 -10.27 70.17
CA SER A 5 31.94 -9.77 70.68
C SER A 5 31.95 -9.21 72.10
N LYS A 6 33.11 -9.17 72.78
CA LYS A 6 33.22 -8.77 74.19
C LYS A 6 33.72 -7.34 74.46
N ASP A 7 34.31 -6.64 73.48
CA ASP A 7 34.95 -5.33 73.75
C ASP A 7 34.15 -4.11 73.24
N GLY A 8 33.04 -4.32 72.51
CA GLY A 8 32.20 -3.25 71.97
C GLY A 8 32.90 -2.25 71.02
N GLY A 9 34.15 -2.53 70.63
CA GLY A 9 34.92 -1.76 69.65
C GLY A 9 35.86 -0.69 70.24
N PRO A 10 36.55 0.08 69.38
CA PRO A 10 37.57 1.03 69.81
C PRO A 10 37.01 2.14 70.71
N ARG A 11 37.74 2.48 71.79
CA ARG A 11 37.35 3.54 72.74
C ARG A 11 37.37 4.95 72.13
N VAL A 12 38.30 5.20 71.22
CA VAL A 12 38.39 6.47 70.47
C VAL A 12 38.20 6.17 69.00
N ILE A 13 37.14 6.72 68.42
CA ILE A 13 36.77 6.58 67.02
C ILE A 13 37.19 7.86 66.31
N ARG A 14 38.19 7.77 65.43
CA ARG A 14 38.59 8.86 64.55
C ARG A 14 38.00 8.63 63.18
N LEU A 15 36.98 9.41 62.82
CA LEU A 15 36.33 9.38 61.52
C LEU A 15 36.91 10.48 60.63
N PRO A 16 37.64 10.15 59.56
CA PRO A 16 38.02 11.11 58.52
C PRO A 16 36.79 11.69 57.80
N PRO A 17 36.94 12.77 57.01
CA PRO A 17 35.89 13.24 56.11
C PRO A 17 35.33 12.11 55.24
N TYR A 18 34.02 12.14 54.97
CA TYR A 18 33.30 11.18 54.14
C TYR A 18 33.33 9.72 54.60
N LYS A 19 33.71 9.46 55.87
CA LYS A 19 33.52 8.16 56.51
C LYS A 19 32.41 8.22 57.55
N CYS A 20 31.74 7.09 57.73
CA CYS A 20 30.70 6.92 58.74
C CYS A 20 30.85 5.59 59.49
N VAL A 21 30.25 5.52 60.67
CA VAL A 21 30.19 4.29 61.48
C VAL A 21 28.86 4.21 62.21
N HIS A 22 28.36 3.01 62.43
CA HIS A 22 27.15 2.78 63.23
C HIS A 22 27.52 2.45 64.67
N VAL A 23 26.87 3.11 65.62
CA VAL A 23 27.05 2.90 67.06
C VAL A 23 25.69 2.60 67.69
N LEU A 24 25.64 1.54 68.48
CA LEU A 24 24.50 1.13 69.30
C LEU A 24 24.71 1.59 70.73
N ASP A 25 23.77 2.33 71.29
CA ASP A 25 23.67 2.57 72.73
C ASP A 25 22.89 1.39 73.37
N THR A 26 23.50 0.65 74.28
CA THR A 26 22.90 -0.51 74.95
C THR A 26 21.91 -0.15 76.05
N ASN A 27 21.93 1.08 76.58
CA ASN A 27 20.96 1.52 77.57
C ASN A 27 19.60 1.80 76.91
N SER A 28 19.62 2.48 75.76
CA SER A 28 18.42 2.82 74.99
C SER A 28 18.09 1.81 73.89
N ASN A 29 19.02 0.92 73.56
CA ASN A 29 18.99 0.02 72.40
C ASN A 29 18.87 0.76 71.05
N VAL A 30 19.36 2.00 70.98
CA VAL A 30 19.23 2.87 69.80
C VAL A 30 20.51 2.83 68.98
N SER A 31 20.36 2.51 67.70
CA SER A 31 21.47 2.56 66.73
C SER A 31 21.46 3.88 65.97
N ARG A 32 22.61 4.55 65.90
CA ARG A 32 22.79 5.81 65.18
C ARG A 32 24.05 5.81 64.33
N VAL A 33 24.08 6.70 63.33
CA VAL A 33 25.25 6.91 62.49
C VAL A 33 26.08 8.09 63.02
N LEU A 34 27.39 7.89 63.11
CA LEU A 34 28.38 8.94 63.32
C LEU A 34 29.05 9.25 61.98
N VAL A 35 29.18 10.53 61.67
CA VAL A 35 29.70 11.05 60.40
C VAL A 35 30.98 11.84 60.67
N GLY A 36 32.03 11.59 59.87
CA GLY A 36 33.26 12.38 59.93
C GLY A 36 33.20 13.68 59.11
N PRO A 37 34.11 14.66 59.34
CA PRO A 37 35.26 14.59 60.23
C PRO A 37 34.87 14.71 61.71
N LEU A 38 35.15 13.66 62.50
CA LEU A 38 34.74 13.60 63.90
C LEU A 38 35.71 12.71 64.68
N THR A 39 36.22 13.22 65.81
CA THR A 39 36.85 12.38 66.83
C THR A 39 35.84 12.17 67.95
N TYR A 40 35.34 10.94 68.08
CA TYR A 40 34.32 10.57 69.04
C TYR A 40 34.88 9.60 70.07
N THR A 41 34.69 9.90 71.35
CA THR A 41 35.04 8.99 72.44
C THR A 41 33.79 8.19 72.83
N ARG A 42 33.82 6.89 72.54
CA ARG A 42 32.74 5.93 72.83
C ARG A 42 32.51 5.84 74.34
N GLN A 43 31.25 5.89 74.75
CA GLN A 43 30.86 5.69 76.16
C GLN A 43 30.84 4.20 76.53
N GLU A 44 30.82 3.87 77.82
CA GLU A 44 30.85 2.47 78.28
C GLU A 44 29.62 1.67 77.82
N HIS A 45 28.47 2.33 77.68
CA HIS A 45 27.21 1.74 77.23
C HIS A 45 27.04 1.77 75.71
N GLU A 46 28.11 1.95 74.94
CA GLU A 46 28.03 2.05 73.48
C GLU A 46 28.87 0.98 72.80
N HIS A 47 28.34 0.44 71.70
CA HIS A 47 28.97 -0.60 70.91
C HIS A 47 29.08 -0.16 69.45
N VAL A 48 30.28 -0.27 68.88
CA VAL A 48 30.52 -0.02 67.46
C VAL A 48 30.02 -1.22 66.67
N LEU A 49 28.99 -1.02 65.84
CA LEU A 49 28.31 -2.09 65.09
C LEU A 49 29.00 -2.41 63.77
N THR A 50 29.60 -1.40 63.13
CA THR A 50 30.22 -1.54 61.82
C THR A 50 31.65 -1.01 61.84
N PRO A 51 32.57 -1.52 60.99
CA PRO A 51 33.82 -0.82 60.75
C PRO A 51 33.55 0.54 60.07
N PRO A 52 34.46 1.52 60.13
CA PRO A 52 34.32 2.77 59.38
C PRO A 52 34.13 2.50 57.88
N LYS A 53 32.97 2.90 57.34
CA LYS A 53 32.57 2.75 55.94
C LYS A 53 32.66 4.09 55.22
N ASP A 54 32.97 4.04 53.93
CA ASP A 54 32.87 5.22 53.07
C ASP A 54 31.41 5.60 52.86
N MET A 55 31.14 6.90 52.82
CA MET A 55 29.86 7.43 52.39
C MET A 55 29.63 7.17 50.91
N ILE A 56 28.37 7.12 50.53
CA ILE A 56 28.01 7.01 49.12
C ILE A 56 28.26 8.37 48.48
N VAL A 57 29.10 8.36 47.46
CA VAL A 57 29.39 9.52 46.61
C VAL A 57 28.75 9.26 45.25
N LEU A 58 27.73 10.02 44.90
CA LEU A 58 27.12 9.93 43.58
C LEU A 58 27.86 10.84 42.60
N PRO A 59 28.37 10.34 41.48
CA PRO A 59 28.81 11.20 40.38
C PRO A 59 27.61 11.91 39.72
N ALA A 60 27.88 12.99 38.98
CA ALA A 60 26.85 13.67 38.20
C ALA A 60 26.11 12.69 37.26
N GLN A 61 24.80 12.85 37.10
CA GLN A 61 23.94 11.97 36.30
C GLN A 61 23.94 10.50 36.74
N HIS A 62 24.20 10.20 38.02
CA HIS A 62 24.10 8.85 38.56
C HIS A 62 23.05 8.76 39.67
N TYR A 63 22.63 7.54 39.94
CA TYR A 63 21.73 7.20 41.03
C TYR A 63 22.14 5.89 41.70
N VAL A 64 21.62 5.66 42.90
CA VAL A 64 21.73 4.40 43.62
C VAL A 64 20.38 4.03 44.19
N GLU A 65 20.08 2.73 44.24
CA GLU A 65 18.89 2.20 44.90
C GLU A 65 19.21 1.93 46.38
N VAL A 66 18.34 2.40 47.27
CA VAL A 66 18.45 2.18 48.71
C VAL A 66 17.19 1.50 49.23
N ARG A 67 17.35 0.36 49.90
CA ARG A 67 16.29 -0.36 50.61
C ARG A 67 16.10 0.16 52.02
N ASN A 68 14.85 0.10 52.49
CA ASN A 68 14.41 0.57 53.80
C ASN A 68 14.82 2.04 54.06
N PRO A 69 14.54 2.98 53.15
CA PRO A 69 15.06 4.34 53.25
C PRO A 69 14.53 5.05 54.50
N VAL A 70 15.35 5.93 55.09
CA VAL A 70 14.95 6.78 56.21
C VAL A 70 13.78 7.69 55.84
N VAL A 71 12.90 7.89 56.82
CA VAL A 71 11.81 8.86 56.72
C VAL A 71 12.38 10.27 56.90
N ARG A 72 12.13 11.14 55.93
CA ARG A 72 12.48 12.57 55.99
C ARG A 72 11.22 13.43 56.14
N SER A 73 11.30 14.52 56.90
CA SER A 73 10.26 15.54 57.00
C SER A 73 10.22 16.40 55.73
N GLU A 74 9.23 17.30 55.63
CA GLU A 74 9.13 18.27 54.53
C GLU A 74 10.40 19.15 54.41
N ASP A 75 11.03 19.48 55.54
CA ASP A 75 12.30 20.21 55.59
C ASP A 75 13.55 19.34 55.27
N GLY A 76 13.38 18.08 54.87
CA GLY A 76 14.47 17.16 54.58
C GLY A 76 15.20 16.60 55.80
N LYS A 77 14.75 16.92 57.03
CA LYS A 77 15.34 16.38 58.27
C LYS A 77 14.87 14.97 58.53
N ILE A 78 15.71 14.18 59.19
CA ILE A 78 15.39 12.78 59.49
C ILE A 78 14.38 12.72 60.62
N VAL A 79 13.27 12.03 60.37
CA VAL A 79 12.24 11.76 61.36
C VAL A 79 12.71 10.65 62.27
N ARG A 80 12.66 10.91 63.57
CA ARG A 80 13.04 9.96 64.62
C ARG A 80 11.82 9.50 65.40
N ASP A 81 11.92 8.35 66.06
CA ASP A 81 10.90 7.82 66.95
C ASP A 81 11.01 8.39 68.38
N ALA A 82 10.22 7.87 69.31
CA ALA A 82 10.19 8.31 70.70
C ALA A 82 11.52 8.05 71.45
N PHE A 83 12.39 7.21 70.89
CA PHE A 83 13.68 6.83 71.45
C PHE A 83 14.85 7.47 70.68
N ASP A 84 14.60 8.46 69.82
CA ASP A 84 15.59 9.10 68.96
C ASP A 84 16.17 8.18 67.86
N GLN A 85 15.57 7.01 67.59
CA GLN A 85 16.00 6.15 66.49
C GLN A 85 15.45 6.68 65.15
N ALA A 86 16.29 6.68 64.11
CA ALA A 86 15.85 7.06 62.76
C ALA A 86 14.77 6.09 62.26
N LYS A 87 13.60 6.63 61.87
CA LYS A 87 12.52 5.82 61.31
C LYS A 87 12.85 5.40 59.88
N LEU A 88 12.61 4.14 59.55
CA LEU A 88 12.78 3.58 58.21
C LEU A 88 11.43 3.26 57.57
N LYS A 89 11.36 3.38 56.24
CA LYS A 89 10.25 2.84 55.45
C LYS A 89 10.56 1.37 55.11
N HIS A 90 10.31 0.47 56.05
CA HIS A 90 10.60 -0.95 55.87
C HIS A 90 9.85 -1.53 54.66
N GLY A 91 10.56 -2.30 53.83
CA GLY A 91 9.99 -2.92 52.62
C GLY A 91 9.92 -2.01 51.40
N GLU A 92 10.24 -0.72 51.55
CA GLU A 92 10.28 0.24 50.45
C GLU A 92 11.70 0.40 49.88
N ILE A 93 11.75 0.96 48.68
CA ILE A 93 12.98 1.38 48.00
C ILE A 93 12.94 2.89 47.74
N GLU A 94 14.11 3.52 47.66
CA GLU A 94 14.31 4.91 47.24
C GLU A 94 15.44 4.95 46.21
N PHE A 95 15.20 5.57 45.05
CA PHE A 95 16.28 5.96 44.15
C PHE A 95 16.87 7.30 44.61
N ARG A 96 18.11 7.28 45.11
CA ARG A 96 18.86 8.49 45.43
C ARG A 96 19.62 8.93 44.19
N ILE A 97 19.26 10.09 43.66
CA ILE A 97 19.78 10.64 42.41
C ILE A 97 20.65 11.85 42.74
N PHE A 98 21.76 12.02 42.02
CA PHE A 98 22.73 13.10 42.23
C PHE A 98 22.08 14.48 42.41
N ASP A 99 21.07 14.83 41.60
CA ASP A 99 20.40 16.13 41.65
C ASP A 99 19.79 16.46 43.02
N LYS A 100 19.39 15.43 43.79
CA LYS A 100 18.86 15.56 45.15
C LYS A 100 19.89 15.23 46.24
N TYR A 101 20.94 14.49 45.88
CA TYR A 101 22.01 14.04 46.78
C TYR A 101 23.39 14.36 46.17
N PRO A 102 23.74 15.65 45.99
CA PRO A 102 25.01 16.04 45.37
C PRO A 102 26.19 15.88 46.31
N GLU A 103 25.94 15.89 47.62
CA GLU A 103 26.96 15.70 48.67
C GLU A 103 27.05 14.23 49.11
N PRO A 104 28.23 13.74 49.51
CA PRO A 104 28.39 12.40 50.07
C PRO A 104 27.46 12.17 51.26
N PHE A 105 26.73 11.05 51.25
CA PHE A 105 25.76 10.73 52.31
C PHE A 105 26.03 9.36 52.95
N PRO A 106 25.79 9.21 54.26
CA PRO A 106 25.84 7.91 54.91
C PRO A 106 24.56 7.11 54.64
N LEU A 107 24.66 5.79 54.82
CA LEU A 107 23.50 4.94 55.05
C LEU A 107 23.21 4.87 56.55
N TYR A 108 21.94 5.02 56.93
CA TYR A 108 21.52 4.88 58.32
C TYR A 108 21.43 3.40 58.71
N PRO A 109 21.49 3.07 60.02
CA PRO A 109 21.32 1.69 60.48
C PRO A 109 20.00 1.11 59.94
N GLY A 110 20.09 0.01 59.19
CA GLY A 110 18.96 -0.67 58.53
C GLY A 110 18.71 -0.27 57.08
N GLU A 111 19.31 0.81 56.58
CA GLU A 111 19.36 1.10 55.15
C GLU A 111 20.38 0.21 54.45
N GLU A 112 20.04 -0.24 53.24
CA GLU A 112 20.91 -1.09 52.43
C GLU A 112 21.02 -0.54 51.02
N GLN A 113 22.25 -0.32 50.55
CA GLN A 113 22.49 -0.05 49.13
C GLN A 113 22.23 -1.33 48.33
N VAL A 114 21.40 -1.21 47.29
CA VAL A 114 21.10 -2.28 46.36
C VAL A 114 21.91 -2.08 45.08
N GLY A 115 22.78 -3.04 44.79
CA GLY A 115 23.63 -3.01 43.60
C GLY A 115 24.65 -1.87 43.60
N GLU A 116 25.19 -1.59 42.41
CA GLU A 116 26.18 -0.55 42.19
C GLU A 116 25.52 0.80 41.88
N ILE A 117 26.31 1.88 41.95
CA ILE A 117 25.89 3.20 41.49
C ILE A 117 25.75 3.15 39.96
N ARG A 118 24.59 3.55 39.45
CA ARG A 118 24.24 3.45 38.02
C ARG A 118 24.12 4.82 37.38
N GLN A 119 24.55 4.94 36.14
CA GLN A 119 24.30 6.14 35.34
C GLN A 119 22.81 6.23 34.97
N LEU A 120 22.26 7.45 34.97
CA LEU A 120 20.93 7.72 34.46
C LEU A 120 20.85 7.33 32.98
N ARG A 121 19.73 6.72 32.60
CA ARG A 121 19.55 6.21 31.24
C ARG A 121 19.23 7.36 30.30
N VAL A 122 20.06 7.55 29.28
CA VAL A 122 19.77 8.46 28.18
C VAL A 122 18.96 7.72 27.12
N VAL A 123 17.78 8.24 26.81
CA VAL A 123 16.90 7.76 25.74
C VAL A 123 17.22 8.56 24.50
N ALA A 124 17.61 7.86 23.43
CA ALA A 124 18.07 8.48 22.19
C ALA A 124 16.89 9.07 21.40
N VAL A 125 17.22 9.90 20.40
CA VAL A 125 16.26 10.28 19.35
C VAL A 125 15.70 9.03 18.68
N ASP A 126 14.45 9.09 18.20
CA ASP A 126 13.77 7.98 17.52
C ASP A 126 13.63 6.72 18.39
N SER A 127 13.64 6.88 19.72
CA SER A 127 13.40 5.81 20.67
C SER A 127 12.58 6.28 21.86
N ALA A 128 11.92 5.33 22.52
CA ALA A 128 11.19 5.55 23.76
C ALA A 128 11.39 4.37 24.72
N LEU A 129 11.17 4.63 26.02
CA LEU A 129 10.98 3.57 26.99
C LEU A 129 9.48 3.29 27.13
N HIS A 130 9.09 2.03 27.02
CA HIS A 130 7.75 1.59 27.40
C HIS A 130 7.72 1.44 28.92
N ILE A 131 6.95 2.30 29.57
CA ILE A 131 6.82 2.35 31.02
C ILE A 131 5.46 1.79 31.41
N ARG A 132 5.45 0.94 32.44
CA ARG A 132 4.26 0.46 33.13
C ARG A 132 4.25 0.92 34.58
N ALA A 133 3.11 1.44 35.05
CA ALA A 133 2.92 1.76 36.46
C ALA A 133 2.72 0.48 37.28
N THR A 134 3.55 0.28 38.31
CA THR A 134 3.40 -0.82 39.28
C THR A 134 2.47 -0.47 40.45
N ARG A 135 2.33 0.83 40.72
CA ARG A 135 1.43 1.43 41.73
C ARG A 135 0.94 2.79 41.22
N LYS A 136 -0.08 3.35 41.88
CA LYS A 136 -0.66 4.64 41.49
C LYS A 136 0.40 5.75 41.53
N ILE A 137 0.52 6.48 40.42
CA ILE A 137 1.42 7.62 40.27
C ILE A 137 0.69 8.77 39.56
N ASP A 138 0.56 9.90 40.26
CA ASP A 138 -0.19 11.08 39.77
C ASP A 138 -1.59 10.71 39.23
N LYS A 139 -1.75 10.76 37.91
CA LYS A 139 -2.97 10.41 37.16
C LYS A 139 -3.05 8.93 36.75
N TYR A 140 -1.94 8.21 36.80
CA TYR A 140 -1.84 6.82 36.34
C TYR A 140 -2.14 5.84 37.49
N VAL A 141 -2.90 4.80 37.19
CA VAL A 141 -3.18 3.68 38.09
C VAL A 141 -2.26 2.51 37.80
N ALA A 142 -2.20 1.53 38.71
CA ALA A 142 -1.39 0.33 38.50
C ALA A 142 -1.86 -0.41 37.23
N GLY A 143 -0.90 -0.77 36.38
CA GLY A 143 -1.14 -1.39 35.08
C GLY A 143 -1.27 -0.41 33.91
N ASP A 144 -1.35 0.90 34.15
CA ASP A 144 -1.31 1.88 33.07
C ASP A 144 0.07 1.88 32.39
N GLU A 145 0.07 2.08 31.08
CA GLU A 145 1.27 2.05 30.25
C GLU A 145 1.40 3.35 29.43
N TRP A 146 2.62 3.87 29.31
CA TRP A 146 2.93 5.05 28.50
C TRP A 146 4.36 5.02 27.95
N LEU A 147 4.63 5.85 26.94
CA LEU A 147 5.97 6.02 26.40
C LEU A 147 6.69 7.21 27.04
N PHE A 148 7.93 7.01 27.46
CA PHE A 148 8.87 8.09 27.73
C PHE A 148 9.74 8.30 26.49
N VAL A 149 9.41 9.33 25.71
CA VAL A 149 9.99 9.60 24.39
C VAL A 149 11.30 10.38 24.51
N GLY A 150 12.34 9.95 23.79
CA GLY A 150 13.62 10.67 23.69
C GLY A 150 13.59 11.83 22.66
N PRO A 151 14.63 12.67 22.61
CA PRO A 151 15.86 12.61 23.39
C PRO A 151 15.67 13.16 24.81
N ALA A 152 15.85 12.31 25.82
CA ALA A 152 15.68 12.70 27.21
C ALA A 152 16.43 11.77 28.16
N THR A 153 16.82 12.28 29.33
CA THR A 153 17.37 11.45 30.41
C THR A 153 16.24 10.94 31.28
N TYR A 154 16.12 9.63 31.41
CA TYR A 154 15.14 8.98 32.26
C TYR A 154 15.58 8.98 33.73
N TYR A 155 14.72 9.52 34.59
CA TYR A 155 14.90 9.53 36.04
C TYR A 155 14.06 8.41 36.65
N PRO A 156 14.68 7.35 37.22
CA PRO A 156 13.96 6.19 37.69
C PRO A 156 13.04 6.54 38.86
N ARG A 157 11.83 5.98 38.82
CA ARG A 157 10.84 6.09 39.89
C ARG A 157 10.48 4.71 40.42
N VAL A 158 10.16 4.64 41.69
CA VAL A 158 9.92 3.37 42.39
C VAL A 158 8.53 2.81 42.07
N GLU A 159 7.68 3.62 41.45
CA GLU A 159 6.34 3.28 40.94
C GLU A 159 6.37 2.80 39.49
N GLU A 160 7.51 2.91 38.80
CA GLU A 160 7.63 2.68 37.35
C GLU A 160 8.45 1.42 37.06
N GLU A 161 7.99 0.64 36.08
CA GLU A 161 8.72 -0.49 35.51
C GLU A 161 8.99 -0.21 34.04
N ILE A 162 10.24 -0.36 33.60
CA ILE A 162 10.59 -0.31 32.18
C ILE A 162 10.32 -1.70 31.60
N VAL A 163 9.31 -1.79 30.72
CA VAL A 163 8.93 -3.04 30.05
C VAL A 163 9.92 -3.35 28.94
N ASP A 164 10.10 -2.42 28.00
CA ASP A 164 11.06 -2.54 26.90
C ASP A 164 11.50 -1.18 26.34
N VAL A 165 12.21 -1.22 25.20
CA VAL A 165 12.61 -0.06 24.41
C VAL A 165 11.89 -0.12 23.08
N VAL A 166 11.12 0.92 22.78
CA VAL A 166 10.46 1.08 21.49
C VAL A 166 11.37 1.90 20.58
N LEU A 167 11.66 1.37 19.39
CA LEU A 167 12.43 2.05 18.35
C LEU A 167 11.50 2.54 17.25
N ALA A 168 11.81 3.69 16.67
CA ALA A 168 11.09 4.17 15.52
C ALA A 168 11.33 3.26 14.31
N ILE A 169 10.27 3.02 13.55
CA ILE A 169 10.30 2.24 12.33
C ILE A 169 10.56 3.21 11.16
N VAL A 170 11.56 2.89 10.34
CA VAL A 170 11.93 3.73 9.19
C VAL A 170 11.02 3.43 8.00
N VAL A 171 10.15 4.38 7.66
CA VAL A 171 9.34 4.38 6.44
C VAL A 171 10.21 4.87 5.29
N LYS A 172 10.46 4.01 4.30
CA LYS A 172 11.24 4.36 3.10
C LYS A 172 10.35 5.05 2.05
N LYS A 173 10.97 5.67 1.05
CA LYS A 173 10.26 6.13 -0.15
C LYS A 173 9.59 4.93 -0.85
N ASN A 174 8.39 5.13 -1.40
CA ASN A 174 7.58 4.10 -2.07
C ASN A 174 7.21 2.91 -1.16
N GLN A 175 7.13 3.15 0.14
CA GLN A 175 6.74 2.17 1.13
C GLN A 175 5.70 2.79 2.06
N ALA A 176 4.79 1.98 2.59
CA ALA A 176 3.92 2.35 3.70
C ALA A 176 3.98 1.28 4.79
N ILE A 177 3.67 1.68 6.00
CA ILE A 177 3.51 0.76 7.13
C ILE A 177 2.04 0.71 7.50
N LYS A 178 1.50 -0.50 7.57
CA LYS A 178 0.15 -0.73 8.08
C LYS A 178 0.18 -0.94 9.57
N PHE A 179 -0.62 -0.16 10.27
CA PHE A 179 -0.84 -0.28 11.70
C PHE A 179 -2.28 -0.71 11.99
N ARG A 180 -2.46 -1.28 13.17
CA ARG A 180 -3.77 -1.56 13.75
C ARG A 180 -3.79 -1.09 15.20
N ALA A 181 -4.87 -0.43 15.59
CA ALA A 181 -5.10 -0.02 16.96
C ALA A 181 -5.53 -1.22 17.80
N GLU A 182 -4.79 -1.56 18.86
CA GLU A 182 -5.21 -2.61 19.81
C GLU A 182 -6.40 -2.14 20.67
N LYS A 183 -6.35 -0.87 21.10
CA LYS A 183 -7.40 -0.19 21.86
C LYS A 183 -7.69 1.16 21.23
N LYS A 184 -8.76 1.82 21.68
CA LYS A 184 -9.03 3.20 21.28
C LYS A 184 -7.88 4.10 21.74
N CYS A 185 -7.18 4.73 20.80
CA CYS A 185 -5.96 5.48 21.07
C CYS A 185 -5.85 6.73 20.19
N THR A 186 -4.80 7.50 20.43
CA THR A 186 -4.35 8.55 19.51
C THR A 186 -3.04 8.07 18.91
N ASP A 187 -2.94 8.01 17.58
CA ASP A 187 -1.72 7.59 16.91
C ASP A 187 -0.58 8.64 17.04
N SER A 188 0.62 8.27 16.63
CA SER A 188 1.79 9.16 16.66
C SER A 188 1.71 10.40 15.77
N GLN A 189 0.69 10.51 14.90
CA GLN A 189 0.40 11.71 14.12
C GLN A 189 -0.67 12.59 14.77
N GLY A 190 -1.22 12.18 15.92
CA GLY A 190 -2.23 12.91 16.67
C GLY A 190 -3.67 12.59 16.24
N ILE A 191 -3.89 11.55 15.44
CA ILE A 191 -5.22 11.17 14.94
C ILE A 191 -5.85 10.16 15.89
N GLN A 192 -7.12 10.37 16.24
CA GLN A 192 -7.87 9.41 17.06
C GLN A 192 -8.23 8.16 16.24
N ARG A 193 -7.98 6.99 16.82
CA ARG A 193 -8.24 5.67 16.22
C ARG A 193 -9.16 4.86 17.11
N ASP A 194 -10.14 4.19 16.50
CA ASP A 194 -10.99 3.25 17.21
C ASP A 194 -10.31 1.88 17.35
N ALA A 195 -10.73 1.09 18.35
CA ALA A 195 -10.14 -0.23 18.59
C ALA A 195 -10.35 -1.16 17.38
N GLY A 196 -9.27 -1.77 16.91
CA GLY A 196 -9.25 -2.61 15.72
C GLY A 196 -9.20 -1.87 14.38
N GLU A 197 -9.20 -0.53 14.38
CA GLU A 197 -9.01 0.27 13.16
C GLU A 197 -7.63 -0.02 12.55
N GLU A 198 -7.56 -0.11 11.22
CA GLU A 198 -6.33 -0.27 10.47
C GLU A 198 -6.10 0.96 9.59
N TRP A 199 -4.85 1.43 9.50
CA TRP A 199 -4.46 2.58 8.67
C TRP A 199 -3.03 2.44 8.14
N LEU A 200 -2.67 3.29 7.18
CA LEU A 200 -1.32 3.36 6.62
C LEU A 200 -0.59 4.63 7.01
N VAL A 201 0.69 4.47 7.33
CA VAL A 201 1.66 5.56 7.46
C VAL A 201 2.55 5.55 6.23
N ARG A 202 2.46 6.62 5.43
CA ARG A 202 3.13 6.75 4.12
C ARG A 202 4.30 7.76 4.12
N THR A 203 4.36 8.63 5.13
CA THR A 203 5.37 9.70 5.20
C THR A 203 6.76 9.09 5.40
N PRO A 204 7.71 9.30 4.47
CA PRO A 204 9.06 8.79 4.64
C PRO A 204 9.75 9.43 5.85
N GLY A 205 10.44 8.61 6.65
CA GLY A 205 11.09 9.05 7.88
C GLY A 205 10.96 8.04 9.00
N ALA A 206 11.44 8.43 10.19
CA ALA A 206 11.28 7.66 11.40
C ALA A 206 9.85 7.83 11.93
N TYR A 207 9.16 6.71 12.16
CA TYR A 207 7.84 6.66 12.78
C TYR A 207 7.93 5.91 14.10
N LEU A 208 7.82 6.62 15.21
CA LEU A 208 7.83 6.01 16.54
C LEU A 208 6.39 5.63 16.92
N PRO A 209 5.99 4.35 16.89
CA PRO A 209 4.61 3.96 17.19
C PRO A 209 4.25 4.20 18.66
N GLN A 210 3.00 4.56 18.96
CA GLN A 210 2.46 4.52 20.32
C GLN A 210 2.22 3.06 20.79
N ILE A 211 1.93 2.88 22.08
CA ILE A 211 1.74 1.55 22.70
C ILE A 211 0.63 0.75 22.02
N ASP A 212 -0.50 1.40 21.75
CA ASP A 212 -1.65 0.71 21.16
C ASP A 212 -1.54 0.58 19.62
N GLU A 213 -0.44 1.03 19.01
CA GLU A 213 -0.21 0.95 17.56
C GLU A 213 0.59 -0.30 17.20
N VAL A 214 -0.13 -1.35 16.79
CA VAL A 214 0.48 -2.62 16.42
C VAL A 214 0.90 -2.58 14.95
N HIS A 215 2.19 -2.77 14.69
CA HIS A 215 2.70 -2.96 13.32
C HIS A 215 2.14 -4.27 12.74
N VAL A 216 1.40 -4.16 11.63
CA VAL A 216 0.78 -5.31 10.94
C VAL A 216 1.65 -5.79 9.79
N GLU A 217 1.95 -4.89 8.84
CA GLU A 217 2.71 -5.22 7.64
C GLU A 217 3.40 -3.99 7.06
N THR A 218 4.41 -4.26 6.23
CA THR A 218 5.13 -3.23 5.48
C THR A 218 4.81 -3.41 4.00
N LEU A 219 4.12 -2.44 3.42
CA LEU A 219 3.64 -2.47 2.04
C LEU A 219 4.60 -1.75 1.11
N GLN A 220 4.93 -2.38 -0.01
CA GLN A 220 5.69 -1.76 -1.10
C GLN A 220 4.74 -1.15 -2.12
N ALA A 221 5.14 -0.05 -2.74
CA ALA A 221 4.35 0.54 -3.81
C ALA A 221 4.45 -0.30 -5.09
N HIS A 222 3.32 -0.46 -5.75
CA HIS A 222 3.24 -0.96 -7.11
C HIS A 222 3.71 0.15 -8.06
N ILE A 223 4.71 -0.15 -8.89
CA ILE A 223 5.23 0.77 -9.89
C ILE A 223 4.35 0.66 -11.14
N LEU A 224 3.86 1.79 -11.61
CA LEU A 224 3.03 1.90 -12.81
C LEU A 224 3.88 2.40 -13.97
N THR A 225 3.60 1.88 -15.15
CA THR A 225 4.28 2.21 -16.41
C THR A 225 3.27 2.69 -17.43
N LEU A 226 3.74 3.32 -18.51
CA LEU A 226 2.84 3.84 -19.56
C LEU A 226 2.00 2.75 -20.22
N ASP A 227 2.42 1.49 -20.15
CA ASP A 227 1.74 0.32 -20.72
C ASP A 227 0.90 -0.47 -19.71
N THR A 228 0.91 -0.11 -18.42
CA THR A 228 0.19 -0.84 -17.38
C THR A 228 -0.62 0.10 -16.47
N ALA A 229 -1.86 -0.30 -16.20
CA ALA A 229 -2.71 0.32 -15.20
C ALA A 229 -2.99 -0.67 -14.06
N LEU A 230 -3.18 -0.16 -12.84
CA LEU A 230 -3.56 -0.98 -11.68
C LEU A 230 -5.07 -0.99 -11.54
N HIS A 231 -5.67 -2.17 -11.50
CA HIS A 231 -7.12 -2.34 -11.31
C HIS A 231 -7.44 -2.59 -9.85
N LEU A 232 -8.19 -1.66 -9.27
CA LEU A 232 -8.57 -1.66 -7.87
C LEU A 232 -10.08 -1.84 -7.69
N ARG A 233 -10.44 -2.34 -6.51
CA ARG A 233 -11.81 -2.41 -5.99
C ARG A 233 -11.88 -1.84 -4.58
N ALA A 234 -12.93 -1.08 -4.29
CA ALA A 234 -13.21 -0.56 -2.96
C ALA A 234 -13.91 -1.63 -2.10
N LEU A 235 -13.33 -1.98 -0.95
CA LEU A 235 -13.93 -2.90 0.02
C LEU A 235 -15.08 -2.27 0.81
N ARG A 236 -15.07 -0.95 0.96
CA ARG A 236 -16.11 -0.15 1.62
C ARG A 236 -16.17 1.24 1.00
N THR A 237 -17.17 2.04 1.34
CA THR A 237 -17.21 3.45 0.91
C THR A 237 -16.17 4.26 1.69
N PHE A 238 -15.25 4.92 0.99
CA PHE A 238 -14.18 5.74 1.59
C PHE A 238 -13.71 6.81 0.61
N THR A 239 -12.80 7.68 1.05
CA THR A 239 -12.10 8.62 0.17
C THR A 239 -10.68 8.11 -0.03
N ASP A 240 -10.27 7.93 -1.29
CA ASP A 240 -8.93 7.44 -1.62
C ASP A 240 -7.84 8.48 -1.34
N VAL A 241 -6.57 8.07 -1.47
CA VAL A 241 -5.40 8.93 -1.21
C VAL A 241 -5.33 10.15 -2.15
N TYR A 242 -6.06 10.13 -3.26
CA TYR A 242 -6.13 11.22 -4.24
C TYR A 242 -7.32 12.16 -3.99
N GLY A 243 -8.10 11.92 -2.93
CA GLY A 243 -9.25 12.75 -2.57
C GLY A 243 -10.54 12.39 -3.31
N ILE A 244 -10.60 11.24 -3.99
CA ILE A 244 -11.78 10.81 -4.74
C ILE A 244 -12.64 9.90 -3.87
N SER A 245 -13.93 10.19 -3.80
CA SER A 245 -14.88 9.35 -3.07
C SER A 245 -15.22 8.08 -3.85
N ARG A 246 -14.94 6.92 -3.26
CA ARG A 246 -15.20 5.60 -3.82
C ARG A 246 -16.31 4.91 -3.06
N ARG A 247 -17.28 4.32 -3.75
CA ARG A 247 -18.36 3.53 -3.13
C ARG A 247 -17.94 2.08 -2.94
N ALA A 248 -18.51 1.41 -1.94
CA ALA A 248 -18.27 -0.02 -1.73
C ALA A 248 -18.55 -0.85 -3.01
N GLY A 249 -17.60 -1.69 -3.41
CA GLY A 249 -17.64 -2.50 -4.63
C GLY A 249 -17.36 -1.73 -5.93
N GLU A 250 -17.13 -0.42 -5.87
CA GLU A 250 -16.69 0.34 -7.04
C GLU A 250 -15.30 -0.13 -7.49
N GLU A 251 -15.10 -0.21 -8.80
CA GLU A 251 -13.83 -0.58 -9.41
C GLU A 251 -13.30 0.58 -10.26
N TRP A 252 -11.99 0.78 -10.26
CA TRP A 252 -11.34 1.82 -11.05
C TRP A 252 -9.92 1.41 -11.45
N LEU A 253 -9.34 2.19 -12.35
CA LEU A 253 -7.94 2.07 -12.75
C LEU A 253 -7.12 3.22 -12.17
N ILE A 254 -5.90 2.91 -11.77
CA ILE A 254 -4.86 3.91 -11.53
C ILE A 254 -3.84 3.79 -12.66
N THR A 255 -3.58 4.91 -13.34
CA THR A 255 -2.60 5.03 -14.42
C THR A 255 -1.46 5.96 -14.00
N THR A 256 -0.42 6.04 -14.82
CA THR A 256 0.69 6.98 -14.66
C THR A 256 0.28 8.46 -14.69
N GLU A 257 -0.91 8.79 -15.21
CA GLU A 257 -1.47 10.15 -15.16
C GLU A 257 -1.85 10.55 -13.74
N THR A 258 -2.23 9.58 -12.90
CA THR A 258 -2.57 9.81 -11.49
C THR A 258 -1.33 9.76 -10.61
N THR A 259 -0.51 8.72 -10.76
CA THR A 259 0.74 8.56 -10.01
C THR A 259 1.67 7.55 -10.67
N GLU A 260 2.98 7.68 -10.45
CA GLU A 260 3.97 6.69 -10.87
C GLU A 260 3.99 5.44 -9.98
N THR A 261 3.58 5.57 -8.72
CA THR A 261 3.61 4.46 -7.76
C THR A 261 2.41 4.51 -6.83
N HIS A 262 1.79 3.36 -6.59
CA HIS A 262 0.63 3.27 -5.71
C HIS A 262 0.80 2.17 -4.66
N VAL A 263 0.62 2.51 -3.38
CA VAL A 263 0.58 1.52 -2.29
C VAL A 263 -0.88 1.28 -1.94
N GLN A 264 -1.32 0.02 -2.07
CA GLN A 264 -2.68 -0.43 -1.75
C GLN A 264 -3.09 0.03 -0.34
N ASP A 265 -4.20 0.78 -0.25
CA ASP A 265 -4.78 1.21 1.02
C ASP A 265 -5.58 0.10 1.72
N VAL A 266 -5.93 0.31 2.99
CA VAL A 266 -6.68 -0.62 3.85
C VAL A 266 -8.06 -0.97 3.29
N HIS A 267 -8.65 -0.07 2.52
CA HIS A 267 -9.98 -0.23 1.95
C HIS A 267 -9.96 -0.52 0.45
N GLU A 268 -8.79 -0.82 -0.08
CA GLU A 268 -8.57 -1.16 -1.48
C GLU A 268 -8.20 -2.64 -1.62
N GLU A 269 -8.59 -3.22 -2.75
CA GLU A 269 -8.20 -4.55 -3.16
C GLU A 269 -7.66 -4.49 -4.57
N ILE A 270 -6.44 -5.00 -4.77
CA ILE A 270 -5.84 -5.12 -6.09
C ILE A 270 -6.42 -6.34 -6.79
N LEU A 271 -7.13 -6.12 -7.89
CA LEU A 271 -7.66 -7.19 -8.75
C LEU A 271 -6.61 -7.65 -9.77
N GLY A 272 -5.72 -6.75 -10.20
CA GLY A 272 -4.62 -7.08 -11.08
C GLY A 272 -4.10 -5.89 -11.87
N TYR A 273 -3.42 -6.19 -12.97
CA TYR A 273 -2.88 -5.21 -13.92
C TYR A 273 -3.64 -5.28 -15.24
N VAL A 274 -3.92 -4.12 -15.82
CA VAL A 274 -4.54 -3.97 -17.14
C VAL A 274 -3.50 -3.43 -18.09
N ASN A 275 -3.22 -4.19 -19.15
CA ASN A 275 -2.31 -3.75 -20.20
C ASN A 275 -3.00 -2.74 -21.11
N ILE A 276 -2.23 -1.79 -21.62
CA ILE A 276 -2.72 -0.80 -22.56
C ILE A 276 -3.14 -1.45 -23.88
N THR A 277 -4.26 -1.00 -24.43
CA THR A 277 -4.72 -1.38 -25.77
C THR A 277 -4.30 -0.29 -26.74
N ILE A 278 -3.59 -0.68 -27.80
CA ILE A 278 -3.07 0.23 -28.82
C ILE A 278 -3.75 -0.12 -30.15
N LEU A 279 -4.39 0.87 -30.76
CA LEU A 279 -4.94 0.81 -32.10
C LEU A 279 -4.06 1.64 -33.03
N THR A 280 -3.61 1.03 -34.12
CA THR A 280 -2.98 1.74 -35.24
C THR A 280 -4.05 2.37 -36.16
N ASN A 281 -3.64 3.21 -37.11
CA ASN A 281 -4.54 3.78 -38.12
C ASN A 281 -5.28 2.71 -38.97
N ARG A 282 -4.73 1.49 -39.07
CA ARG A 282 -5.32 0.36 -39.79
C ARG A 282 -6.00 -0.67 -38.89
N GLN A 283 -6.36 -0.28 -37.67
CA GLN A 283 -6.98 -1.19 -36.71
C GLN A 283 -8.23 -0.58 -36.08
N PHE A 284 -9.11 -1.46 -35.62
CA PHE A 284 -10.29 -1.10 -34.84
C PHE A 284 -10.58 -2.21 -33.83
N CYS A 285 -11.43 -1.92 -32.86
CA CYS A 285 -11.98 -2.94 -31.98
C CYS A 285 -13.40 -2.58 -31.57
N ILE A 286 -14.17 -3.59 -31.19
CA ILE A 286 -15.50 -3.40 -30.63
C ILE A 286 -15.40 -3.66 -29.14
N VAL A 287 -15.82 -2.70 -28.33
CA VAL A 287 -15.85 -2.80 -26.87
C VAL A 287 -17.27 -3.13 -26.44
N VAL A 288 -17.41 -4.23 -25.69
CA VAL A 288 -18.65 -4.68 -25.07
C VAL A 288 -18.79 -4.04 -23.69
N ASP A 289 -20.01 -3.61 -23.37
CA ASP A 289 -20.37 -2.92 -22.13
C ASP A 289 -19.52 -1.67 -21.85
N PRO A 290 -19.37 -0.75 -22.83
CA PRO A 290 -18.50 0.41 -22.72
C PRO A 290 -18.89 1.33 -21.56
N VAL A 291 -17.88 1.93 -20.93
CA VAL A 291 -18.06 2.92 -19.86
C VAL A 291 -18.09 4.31 -20.49
N VAL A 292 -19.27 4.94 -20.50
CA VAL A 292 -19.46 6.27 -21.08
C VAL A 292 -19.82 7.24 -19.96
N ASN A 293 -19.01 8.29 -19.78
CA ASN A 293 -19.15 9.28 -18.70
C ASN A 293 -19.23 8.63 -17.30
N GLY A 294 -18.39 7.62 -17.05
CA GLY A 294 -18.34 6.90 -15.78
C GLY A 294 -19.48 5.90 -15.54
N VAL A 295 -20.40 5.73 -16.50
CA VAL A 295 -21.51 4.78 -16.39
C VAL A 295 -21.34 3.66 -17.41
N GLN A 296 -21.28 2.42 -16.90
CA GLN A 296 -21.19 1.22 -17.75
C GLN A 296 -22.52 0.97 -18.48
N ARG A 297 -22.47 0.95 -19.82
CA ARG A 297 -23.64 0.69 -20.67
C ARG A 297 -23.78 -0.79 -21.02
N ARG A 298 -24.34 -1.56 -20.09
CA ARG A 298 -24.52 -3.01 -20.24
C ARG A 298 -25.39 -3.40 -21.44
N GLY A 299 -25.01 -4.47 -22.13
CA GLY A 299 -25.66 -4.99 -23.33
C GLY A 299 -25.41 -4.14 -24.58
N THR A 300 -24.53 -3.14 -24.52
CA THR A 300 -24.22 -2.26 -25.65
C THR A 300 -22.81 -2.49 -26.16
N ARG A 301 -22.53 -2.01 -27.37
CA ARG A 301 -21.25 -2.16 -28.08
C ARG A 301 -20.79 -0.78 -28.56
N GLU A 302 -19.50 -0.53 -28.50
CA GLU A 302 -18.87 0.70 -29.00
C GLU A 302 -17.72 0.35 -29.96
N LEU A 303 -17.73 0.96 -31.15
CA LEU A 303 -16.66 0.81 -32.12
C LEU A 303 -15.59 1.87 -31.83
N ARG A 304 -14.39 1.43 -31.45
CA ARG A 304 -13.20 2.29 -31.32
C ARG A 304 -12.32 2.07 -32.54
N LYS A 305 -11.97 3.14 -33.25
CA LYS A 305 -11.21 3.12 -34.51
C LYS A 305 -10.22 4.28 -34.59
N GLY A 306 -9.24 4.13 -35.47
CA GLY A 306 -8.18 5.13 -35.67
C GLY A 306 -7.05 4.96 -34.65
N GLU A 307 -6.04 5.84 -34.74
CA GLU A 307 -4.91 5.84 -33.81
C GLU A 307 -5.40 6.20 -32.40
N ALA A 308 -5.41 5.21 -31.51
CA ALA A 308 -5.91 5.36 -30.16
C ALA A 308 -5.11 4.48 -29.20
N ILE A 309 -4.88 5.01 -28.01
CA ILE A 309 -4.16 4.33 -26.94
C ILE A 309 -5.03 4.48 -25.70
N PHE A 310 -5.52 3.36 -25.15
CA PHE A 310 -6.43 3.38 -24.01
C PHE A 310 -6.34 2.11 -23.16
N PHE A 311 -6.73 2.21 -21.90
CA PHE A 311 -6.98 1.04 -21.04
C PHE A 311 -8.47 0.68 -21.09
N LEU A 312 -8.77 -0.62 -21.12
CA LEU A 312 -10.14 -1.10 -20.96
C LEU A 312 -10.60 -0.81 -19.54
N GLN A 313 -11.69 -0.06 -19.39
CA GLN A 313 -12.23 0.29 -18.08
C GLN A 313 -12.82 -0.95 -17.38
N PRO A 314 -12.97 -0.93 -16.05
CA PRO A 314 -13.57 -2.04 -15.32
C PRO A 314 -14.94 -2.41 -15.87
N GLY A 315 -15.09 -3.68 -16.26
CA GLY A 315 -16.29 -4.20 -16.89
C GLY A 315 -16.31 -4.13 -18.43
N GLU A 316 -15.41 -3.38 -19.06
CA GLU A 316 -15.24 -3.40 -20.52
C GLU A 316 -14.51 -4.66 -20.97
N LYS A 317 -14.88 -5.15 -22.15
CA LYS A 317 -14.20 -6.27 -22.81
C LYS A 317 -14.12 -6.03 -24.30
N LEU A 318 -13.04 -6.47 -24.95
CA LEU A 318 -13.00 -6.54 -26.40
C LEU A 318 -13.95 -7.66 -26.87
N GLU A 319 -14.82 -7.34 -27.83
CA GLU A 319 -15.56 -8.33 -28.59
C GLU A 319 -14.54 -9.26 -29.28
N ASN A 320 -14.77 -10.57 -29.21
CA ASN A 320 -13.83 -11.60 -29.68
C ASN A 320 -12.44 -11.63 -28.98
N GLY A 321 -12.20 -10.75 -27.99
CA GLY A 321 -10.96 -10.71 -27.23
C GLY A 321 -9.74 -10.18 -27.99
N CYS A 322 -9.92 -9.51 -29.13
CA CYS A 322 -8.83 -9.00 -29.94
C CYS A 322 -9.10 -7.63 -30.57
N VAL A 323 -8.02 -6.97 -31.00
CA VAL A 323 -8.05 -5.87 -31.96
C VAL A 323 -8.13 -6.47 -33.37
N GLU A 324 -8.95 -5.89 -34.23
CA GLU A 324 -9.17 -6.33 -35.61
C GLU A 324 -8.53 -5.35 -36.61
N ASP A 325 -8.03 -5.87 -37.73
CA ASP A 325 -7.49 -5.04 -38.81
C ASP A 325 -8.62 -4.55 -39.72
N ILE A 326 -8.50 -3.32 -40.21
CA ILE A 326 -9.46 -2.76 -41.17
C ILE A 326 -9.46 -3.54 -42.48
N CYS A 327 -10.59 -3.51 -43.20
CA CYS A 327 -10.65 -4.07 -44.54
C CYS A 327 -9.98 -3.12 -45.54
N VAL A 328 -8.77 -3.45 -45.96
CA VAL A 328 -8.06 -2.73 -47.02
C VAL A 328 -8.42 -3.35 -48.36
N LEU A 329 -9.16 -2.63 -49.20
CA LEU A 329 -9.63 -3.13 -50.49
C LEU A 329 -8.84 -2.45 -51.62
N ALA A 330 -8.18 -3.25 -52.45
CA ALA A 330 -7.61 -2.81 -53.73
C ALA A 330 -8.71 -2.46 -54.76
N ASP A 331 -8.32 -1.91 -55.91
CA ASP A 331 -9.23 -1.56 -57.02
C ASP A 331 -9.96 -2.77 -57.62
N ASP A 332 -9.35 -3.95 -57.55
CA ASP A 332 -9.93 -5.22 -57.95
C ASP A 332 -10.63 -5.99 -56.82
N GLU A 333 -10.69 -5.45 -55.60
CA GLU A 333 -11.24 -6.13 -54.42
C GLU A 333 -12.59 -5.56 -53.96
N ALA A 334 -13.40 -6.43 -53.36
CA ALA A 334 -14.66 -6.08 -52.73
C ALA A 334 -14.93 -6.95 -51.51
N VAL A 335 -15.55 -6.38 -50.48
CA VAL A 335 -16.01 -7.13 -49.31
C VAL A 335 -17.52 -7.34 -49.39
N LEU A 336 -17.96 -8.59 -49.18
CA LEU A 336 -19.37 -8.94 -49.02
C LEU A 336 -19.77 -8.79 -47.56
N LEU A 337 -20.80 -7.97 -47.33
CA LEU A 337 -21.30 -7.62 -46.02
C LEU A 337 -22.70 -8.20 -45.79
N GLN A 338 -23.07 -8.39 -44.54
CA GLN A 338 -24.42 -8.72 -44.11
C GLN A 338 -24.83 -7.87 -42.91
N ALA A 339 -25.98 -7.23 -42.99
CA ALA A 339 -26.59 -6.57 -41.84
C ALA A 339 -27.08 -7.63 -40.84
N VAL A 340 -26.64 -7.52 -39.59
CA VAL A 340 -27.10 -8.35 -38.47
C VAL A 340 -28.41 -7.80 -37.92
N GLU A 341 -28.53 -6.47 -37.86
CA GLU A 341 -29.73 -5.74 -37.45
C GLU A 341 -30.02 -4.58 -38.41
N SER A 342 -31.24 -4.06 -38.38
CA SER A 342 -31.64 -2.95 -39.26
C SER A 342 -30.98 -1.65 -38.81
N PHE A 343 -30.36 -0.93 -39.74
CA PHE A 343 -29.71 0.35 -39.45
C PHE A 343 -29.75 1.30 -40.64
N ILE A 344 -29.39 2.56 -40.40
CA ILE A 344 -29.23 3.57 -41.45
C ILE A 344 -27.73 3.71 -41.70
N GLU A 345 -27.29 3.26 -42.88
CA GLU A 345 -25.93 3.46 -43.36
C GLU A 345 -25.80 4.93 -43.76
N LEU A 346 -25.02 5.68 -42.99
CA LEU A 346 -24.67 7.06 -43.31
C LEU A 346 -23.55 7.04 -44.38
N PRO A 347 -23.53 8.01 -45.31
CA PRO A 347 -22.39 8.17 -46.21
C PRO A 347 -21.11 8.35 -45.39
N GLU A 348 -20.03 7.67 -45.78
CA GLU A 348 -18.70 7.91 -45.21
C GLU A 348 -18.33 9.37 -45.48
N GLU A 349 -18.14 10.19 -44.43
CA GLU A 349 -17.60 11.54 -44.59
C GLU A 349 -16.16 11.40 -45.08
N GLU A 350 -15.90 11.78 -46.34
CA GLU A 350 -14.53 11.92 -46.85
C GLU A 350 -13.82 12.96 -45.98
N GLY A 351 -12.71 12.57 -45.36
CA GLY A 351 -11.94 13.41 -44.45
C GLY A 351 -11.42 14.69 -45.12
N GLY A 352 -12.17 15.77 -44.97
CA GLY A 352 -11.72 17.14 -45.17
C GLY A 352 -11.71 17.86 -43.83
N GLU A 353 -10.56 18.40 -43.45
CA GLU A 353 -10.42 19.31 -42.31
C GLU A 353 -11.46 20.45 -42.40
N PRO A 354 -12.00 20.96 -41.29
CA PRO A 354 -12.80 22.17 -41.32
C PRO A 354 -11.89 23.36 -41.62
N GLU A 355 -11.80 23.76 -42.89
CA GLU A 355 -11.20 25.04 -43.26
C GLU A 355 -12.07 26.17 -42.71
N GLY A 356 -11.49 26.96 -41.80
CA GLY A 356 -11.67 28.40 -41.64
C GLY A 356 -13.10 28.93 -41.47
N GLU A 357 -13.38 29.43 -40.27
CA GLU A 357 -14.43 30.43 -40.05
C GLU A 357 -14.28 31.60 -41.03
N ASP A 358 -15.29 31.83 -41.88
CA ASP A 358 -15.61 33.18 -42.29
C ASP A 358 -17.12 33.36 -42.51
N GLY A 359 -17.57 34.58 -42.21
CA GLY A 359 -18.91 34.90 -41.75
C GLY A 359 -20.07 34.64 -42.71
N GLY A 360 -21.15 34.09 -42.13
CA GLY A 360 -22.53 34.53 -42.34
C GLY A 360 -23.15 34.30 -43.72
N ASN A 361 -23.84 33.16 -43.88
CA ASN A 361 -25.17 33.14 -44.46
C ASN A 361 -25.88 31.80 -44.21
N ALA A 362 -27.20 31.87 -44.05
CA ALA A 362 -28.06 30.75 -43.68
C ALA A 362 -27.92 29.55 -44.63
N VAL A 363 -27.24 28.50 -44.16
CA VAL A 363 -27.13 27.21 -44.84
C VAL A 363 -28.34 26.36 -44.46
N THR A 364 -29.15 26.05 -45.47
CA THR A 364 -30.23 25.07 -45.42
C THR A 364 -29.64 23.71 -45.03
N MET A 365 -30.07 23.18 -43.88
CA MET A 365 -29.74 21.84 -43.40
C MET A 365 -30.11 20.78 -44.47
N LYS A 366 -29.14 20.32 -45.26
CA LYS A 366 -29.30 19.10 -46.08
C LYS A 366 -29.35 17.92 -45.11
N LYS A 367 -30.52 17.27 -45.01
CA LYS A 367 -30.66 15.99 -44.31
C LYS A 367 -29.69 14.98 -44.95
N PRO A 368 -28.85 14.26 -44.17
CA PRO A 368 -28.02 13.21 -44.73
C PRO A 368 -28.93 12.10 -45.28
N SER A 369 -28.85 11.84 -46.58
CA SER A 369 -29.59 10.76 -47.25
C SER A 369 -28.91 9.42 -46.97
N GLY A 370 -29.11 8.88 -45.78
CA GLY A 370 -28.62 7.55 -45.43
C GLY A 370 -29.39 6.44 -46.14
N VAL A 371 -28.72 5.31 -46.42
CA VAL A 371 -29.33 4.11 -47.00
C VAL A 371 -29.82 3.23 -45.86
N ARG A 372 -31.13 2.96 -45.81
CA ARG A 372 -31.69 2.03 -44.82
C ARG A 372 -31.37 0.60 -45.23
N ARG A 373 -30.70 -0.15 -44.35
CA ARG A 373 -30.38 -1.57 -44.49
C ARG A 373 -31.28 -2.39 -43.58
N GLU A 374 -31.91 -3.42 -44.13
CA GLU A 374 -32.74 -4.34 -43.35
C GLU A 374 -31.90 -5.50 -42.78
N ALA A 375 -32.33 -6.08 -41.66
CA ALA A 375 -31.63 -7.21 -41.06
C ALA A 375 -31.56 -8.40 -42.04
N GLY A 376 -30.36 -8.98 -42.18
CA GLY A 376 -30.07 -10.06 -43.12
C GLY A 376 -29.78 -9.60 -44.56
N GLU A 377 -29.98 -8.32 -44.89
CA GLU A 377 -29.61 -7.76 -46.18
C GLU A 377 -28.10 -7.89 -46.43
N ARG A 378 -27.72 -8.17 -47.68
CA ARG A 378 -26.33 -8.32 -48.09
C ARG A 378 -26.00 -7.40 -49.25
N TRP A 379 -24.85 -6.74 -49.17
CA TRP A 379 -24.33 -5.84 -50.20
C TRP A 379 -22.81 -5.95 -50.28
N MET A 380 -22.25 -5.34 -51.31
CA MET A 380 -20.80 -5.31 -51.52
C MET A 380 -20.27 -3.89 -51.43
N VAL A 381 -19.09 -3.79 -50.84
CA VAL A 381 -18.29 -2.57 -50.73
C VAL A 381 -17.05 -2.81 -51.59
N HIS A 382 -16.91 -2.06 -52.68
CA HIS A 382 -15.79 -2.14 -53.61
C HIS A 382 -14.65 -1.18 -53.20
N GLY A 383 -13.41 -1.54 -53.53
CA GLY A 383 -12.26 -0.65 -53.43
C GLY A 383 -12.09 0.29 -54.64
N PRO A 384 -11.00 1.09 -54.69
CA PRO A 384 -9.93 1.15 -53.69
C PRO A 384 -10.37 1.98 -52.47
N ARG A 385 -10.43 1.38 -51.27
CA ARG A 385 -10.70 2.10 -50.02
C ARG A 385 -10.37 1.30 -48.77
N GLU A 386 -10.27 2.01 -47.67
CA GLU A 386 -10.22 1.47 -46.31
C GLU A 386 -11.64 1.41 -45.74
N TYR A 387 -12.06 0.23 -45.32
CA TYR A 387 -13.42 0.00 -44.83
C TYR A 387 -13.42 -0.57 -43.40
N ILE A 388 -14.22 0.04 -42.54
CA ILE A 388 -14.43 -0.40 -41.16
C ILE A 388 -15.90 -0.80 -41.03
N PRO A 389 -16.21 -2.09 -40.79
CA PRO A 389 -17.60 -2.52 -40.66
C PRO A 389 -18.25 -1.87 -39.43
N PRO A 390 -19.43 -1.24 -39.58
CA PRO A 390 -20.23 -0.80 -38.44
C PRO A 390 -20.64 -1.98 -37.54
N ILE A 391 -20.97 -1.70 -36.29
CA ILE A 391 -21.35 -2.69 -35.26
C ILE A 391 -22.52 -3.60 -35.69
N GLN A 392 -23.40 -3.08 -36.55
CA GLN A 392 -24.57 -3.77 -37.09
C GLN A 392 -24.24 -4.68 -38.28
N VAL A 393 -22.99 -4.71 -38.74
CA VAL A 393 -22.58 -5.34 -40.00
C VAL A 393 -21.55 -6.43 -39.73
N LYS A 394 -21.75 -7.58 -40.37
CA LYS A 394 -20.81 -8.69 -40.38
C LYS A 394 -20.16 -8.83 -41.75
N VAL A 395 -18.83 -8.88 -41.78
CA VAL A 395 -18.05 -9.26 -42.96
C VAL A 395 -18.21 -10.76 -43.21
N LEU A 396 -18.63 -11.14 -44.42
CA LEU A 396 -18.80 -12.54 -44.80
C LEU A 396 -17.59 -13.10 -45.55
N GLU A 397 -17.13 -12.39 -46.57
CA GLU A 397 -16.04 -12.83 -47.45
C GLU A 397 -15.47 -11.65 -48.23
N THR A 398 -14.17 -11.72 -48.53
CA THR A 398 -13.51 -10.82 -49.49
C THR A 398 -13.48 -11.48 -50.87
N ARG A 399 -13.80 -10.72 -51.90
CA ARG A 399 -13.91 -11.15 -53.29
C ARG A 399 -12.94 -10.33 -54.14
N ARG A 400 -12.26 -11.02 -55.07
CA ARG A 400 -11.44 -10.39 -56.11
C ARG A 400 -12.18 -10.42 -57.44
N ALA A 401 -12.01 -9.36 -58.22
CA ALA A 401 -12.43 -9.33 -59.60
C ALA A 401 -11.66 -10.39 -60.37
N ILE A 402 -12.34 -11.02 -61.33
CA ILE A 402 -11.74 -12.06 -62.16
C ILE A 402 -11.22 -11.35 -63.42
N PRO A 403 -9.89 -11.23 -63.62
CA PRO A 403 -9.37 -10.75 -64.87
C PRO A 403 -9.72 -11.76 -65.97
N LEU A 404 -10.29 -11.30 -67.07
CA LEU A 404 -10.67 -12.14 -68.20
C LEU A 404 -10.02 -11.55 -69.46
N ASP A 405 -9.18 -12.36 -70.12
CA ASP A 405 -8.63 -12.01 -71.42
C ASP A 405 -9.72 -12.06 -72.53
N VAL A 406 -9.42 -11.54 -73.72
CA VAL A 406 -10.34 -11.46 -74.89
C VAL A 406 -10.98 -12.82 -75.23
N ASN A 407 -10.28 -13.92 -74.93
CA ASN A 407 -10.74 -15.29 -75.17
C ASN A 407 -11.27 -16.02 -73.94
N GLU A 408 -11.27 -15.39 -72.78
CA GLU A 408 -11.73 -15.96 -71.53
C GLU A 408 -13.10 -15.41 -71.14
N GLY A 409 -13.90 -16.26 -70.51
CA GLY A 409 -15.21 -15.86 -70.04
C GLY A 409 -15.69 -16.70 -68.87
N VAL A 410 -16.60 -16.11 -68.09
CA VAL A 410 -17.24 -16.74 -66.94
C VAL A 410 -18.74 -16.72 -67.12
N TYR A 411 -19.39 -17.79 -66.64
CA TYR A 411 -20.84 -17.79 -66.47
C TYR A 411 -21.18 -17.22 -65.11
N VAL A 412 -22.12 -16.29 -65.07
CA VAL A 412 -22.55 -15.57 -63.87
C VAL A 412 -24.04 -15.84 -63.68
N ARG A 413 -24.41 -16.37 -62.51
CA ARG A 413 -25.80 -16.68 -62.13
C ARG A 413 -26.25 -15.77 -61.00
N GLU A 414 -27.22 -14.90 -61.27
CA GLU A 414 -27.79 -14.00 -60.26
C GLU A 414 -28.59 -14.79 -59.22
N ARG A 415 -28.30 -14.66 -57.92
CA ARG A 415 -28.94 -15.50 -56.88
C ARG A 415 -30.43 -15.23 -56.70
N LYS A 416 -30.89 -13.99 -56.93
CA LYS A 416 -32.30 -13.61 -56.73
C LYS A 416 -33.20 -14.09 -57.85
N THR A 417 -32.74 -14.01 -59.10
CA THR A 417 -33.53 -14.32 -60.30
C THR A 417 -33.22 -15.68 -60.90
N GLY A 418 -32.06 -16.27 -60.56
CA GLY A 418 -31.54 -17.48 -61.18
C GLY A 418 -31.03 -17.28 -62.61
N HIS A 419 -31.08 -16.06 -63.16
CA HIS A 419 -30.70 -15.78 -64.53
C HIS A 419 -29.20 -15.99 -64.74
N VAL A 420 -28.85 -16.74 -65.79
CA VAL A 420 -27.47 -17.09 -66.16
C VAL A 420 -27.06 -16.31 -67.41
N ARG A 421 -25.93 -15.62 -67.34
CA ARG A 421 -25.32 -14.93 -68.49
C ARG A 421 -23.82 -15.21 -68.59
N ALA A 422 -23.29 -15.17 -69.81
CA ALA A 422 -21.85 -15.24 -70.05
C ALA A 422 -21.23 -13.83 -70.07
N VAL A 423 -20.08 -13.67 -69.41
CA VAL A 423 -19.25 -12.46 -69.44
C VAL A 423 -17.91 -12.83 -70.07
N ARG A 424 -17.46 -12.12 -71.10
CA ARG A 424 -16.23 -12.43 -71.86
C ARG A 424 -15.45 -11.15 -72.15
N GLY A 425 -14.11 -11.23 -72.09
CA GLY A 425 -13.22 -10.19 -72.61
C GLY A 425 -13.08 -8.91 -71.78
N GLU A 426 -13.70 -8.86 -70.59
CA GLU A 426 -13.61 -7.72 -69.68
C GLU A 426 -13.48 -8.24 -68.25
N THR A 427 -12.62 -7.62 -67.43
CA THR A 427 -12.46 -7.94 -66.00
C THR A 427 -13.81 -7.90 -65.31
N HIS A 428 -14.22 -9.04 -64.75
CA HIS A 428 -15.53 -9.17 -64.13
C HIS A 428 -15.44 -9.01 -62.62
N ALA A 429 -15.87 -7.84 -62.12
CA ALA A 429 -16.24 -7.67 -60.73
C ALA A 429 -17.72 -8.07 -60.55
N ASP A 430 -17.99 -9.09 -59.73
CA ASP A 430 -19.37 -9.45 -59.39
C ASP A 430 -20.00 -8.28 -58.64
N ARG A 431 -20.89 -7.53 -59.32
CA ARG A 431 -21.63 -6.38 -58.74
C ARG A 431 -22.95 -6.78 -58.08
N ARG A 432 -23.38 -8.04 -58.20
CA ARG A 432 -24.67 -8.50 -57.68
C ARG A 432 -24.59 -9.93 -57.20
N MET A 433 -24.38 -10.16 -55.89
CA MET A 433 -24.53 -11.45 -55.17
C MET A 433 -24.77 -12.67 -56.08
N SER A 434 -23.80 -13.03 -56.93
CA SER A 434 -23.97 -14.03 -57.97
C SER A 434 -23.05 -15.22 -57.72
N LEU A 435 -23.34 -16.31 -58.41
CA LEU A 435 -22.51 -17.51 -58.44
C LEU A 435 -21.75 -17.51 -59.75
N ILE A 436 -20.47 -17.86 -59.72
CA ILE A 436 -19.60 -17.83 -60.89
C ILE A 436 -19.13 -19.25 -61.21
N GLN A 437 -19.19 -19.63 -62.47
CA GLN A 437 -18.66 -20.90 -62.95
C GLN A 437 -17.49 -20.66 -63.90
N HIS A 438 -16.31 -21.13 -63.49
CA HIS A 438 -15.08 -21.15 -64.30
C HIS A 438 -14.83 -22.60 -64.70
N ASN A 439 -15.03 -22.92 -65.98
CA ASN A 439 -15.00 -24.25 -66.60
C ASN A 439 -16.11 -25.26 -66.23
N ARG A 440 -16.47 -26.05 -67.25
CA ARG A 440 -17.67 -26.90 -67.33
C ARG A 440 -17.56 -28.12 -66.42
N THR A 441 -18.00 -28.01 -65.16
CA THR A 441 -18.67 -29.14 -64.48
C THR A 441 -19.43 -28.77 -63.20
N ASN A 442 -19.15 -27.66 -62.50
CA ASN A 442 -19.96 -27.21 -61.35
C ASN A 442 -19.89 -25.69 -61.09
N TRP A 443 -20.97 -25.09 -60.56
CA TRP A 443 -21.00 -23.70 -60.10
C TRP A 443 -20.26 -23.56 -58.78
N LEU A 444 -19.24 -22.69 -58.73
CA LEU A 444 -18.48 -22.43 -57.51
C LEU A 444 -19.07 -21.21 -56.80
N ARG A 445 -19.16 -21.31 -55.46
CA ARG A 445 -19.40 -20.14 -54.62
C ARG A 445 -18.09 -19.37 -54.54
N VAL A 446 -18.12 -18.07 -54.77
CA VAL A 446 -16.94 -17.23 -54.57
C VAL A 446 -16.75 -17.04 -53.08
N SER A 447 -16.10 -18.00 -52.42
CA SER A 447 -15.63 -17.96 -51.03
C SER A 447 -14.33 -18.76 -50.95
N GLY A 448 -13.26 -18.17 -50.42
CA GLY A 448 -11.99 -18.87 -50.20
C GLY A 448 -12.08 -19.86 -49.03
N ASP A 449 -11.43 -21.01 -49.20
CA ASP A 449 -10.98 -21.89 -48.11
C ASP A 449 -9.50 -22.22 -48.39
N LEU A 450 -8.62 -21.78 -47.48
CA LEU A 450 -7.26 -22.30 -47.35
C LEU A 450 -7.29 -23.33 -46.22
N GLY A 451 -7.10 -24.60 -46.56
CA GLY A 451 -7.01 -25.69 -45.58
C GLY A 451 -6.70 -27.04 -46.22
N THR A 452 -5.41 -27.34 -46.38
CA THR A 452 -4.85 -28.64 -46.79
C THR A 452 -5.37 -29.83 -45.98
N PRO A 453 -5.47 -31.04 -46.58
CA PRO A 453 -5.27 -32.29 -45.86
C PRO A 453 -3.81 -32.78 -46.02
N ARG A 454 -3.02 -32.78 -44.93
CA ARG A 454 -1.94 -33.78 -44.72
C ARG A 454 -2.63 -35.10 -44.32
N LYS A 455 -2.19 -36.32 -44.60
CA LYS A 455 -0.85 -36.91 -44.79
C LYS A 455 -1.04 -38.34 -45.34
N ALA A 456 -0.18 -38.80 -46.26
CA ALA A 456 0.24 -40.20 -46.32
C ALA A 456 1.72 -40.24 -46.71
N TYR A 457 2.48 -41.03 -45.96
CA TYR A 457 3.93 -41.13 -45.93
C TYR A 457 4.49 -42.14 -46.94
N HIS A 458 5.75 -41.90 -47.31
CA HIS A 458 6.81 -42.82 -47.77
C HIS A 458 6.73 -43.57 -49.11
N ASP A 459 7.58 -43.09 -50.01
CA ASP A 459 8.74 -43.75 -50.65
C ASP A 459 8.64 -45.13 -51.32
N ASN A 460 9.20 -45.08 -52.54
CA ASN A 460 9.90 -46.12 -53.30
C ASN A 460 9.07 -47.26 -53.91
N VAL A 461 9.02 -47.27 -55.25
CA VAL A 461 9.80 -48.17 -56.15
C VAL A 461 9.19 -48.07 -57.56
N THR A 462 10.03 -47.84 -58.58
CA THR A 462 9.71 -47.92 -60.02
C THR A 462 9.69 -49.39 -60.51
N PRO A 463 9.49 -49.69 -61.81
CA PRO A 463 8.25 -49.91 -62.54
C PRO A 463 8.10 -51.36 -63.09
N ARG A 464 7.04 -51.61 -63.89
CA ARG A 464 6.75 -52.82 -64.72
C ARG A 464 6.16 -54.01 -63.91
N VAL A 465 5.22 -54.82 -64.42
CA VAL A 465 4.68 -55.14 -65.76
C VAL A 465 3.16 -55.13 -65.70
#